data_AF-A0A2G5ZDI5-F1
#
_entry.id   AF-A0A2G5ZDI5-F1
#
_cell.length_a   1.000
_cell.length_b   1.000
_cell.length_c   1.000
_cell.angle_alpha   90.00
_cell.angle_beta   90.00
_cell.angle_gamma   90.00
#
_symmetry.space_group_name_H-M   'P 1'
#
loop_
_entity.id
_entity.type
_entity.pdbx_description
1 polymer ?
#
loop_
_entity_poly.entity_id
_entity_poly.type
_entity_poly.pdbx_seq_one_letter_code
_entity_poly.pdbx_strand_id
1 'polypeptide(L)'
;MKRNNPNQVLEETIQSIFDEHDGNYGYRRIQLELRNRGVIVNHKKVQRIIRKLGAKDDKFIRKSRGIAHIKERSQPWQRTEFTVVSIRRFPIKN
;
A
#
# COMPACT_ATOMS: atom_id res chain seq x y z
N MET A 1 6.70 -16.63 35.24
CA MET A 1 7.21 -15.28 35.53
C MET A 1 7.17 -14.42 34.27
N LYS A 2 6.48 -13.27 34.27
CA LYS A 2 6.45 -12.36 33.12
C LYS A 2 7.83 -11.71 33.00
N ARG A 3 8.47 -11.87 31.83
CA ARG A 3 9.73 -11.17 31.52
C ARG A 3 9.42 -9.67 31.42
N ASN A 4 10.10 -8.85 32.22
CA ASN A 4 9.96 -7.40 32.13
C ASN A 4 10.30 -6.96 30.70
N ASN A 5 9.34 -6.33 30.02
CA ASN A 5 9.57 -5.80 28.68
C ASN A 5 10.18 -4.41 28.85
N PRO A 6 11.46 -4.19 28.52
CA PRO A 6 12.09 -2.87 28.64
C PRO A 6 11.44 -1.83 27.70
N ASN A 7 10.60 -2.29 26.76
CA ASN A 7 9.88 -1.44 25.83
C ASN A 7 8.48 -1.03 26.32
N GLN A 8 8.05 -1.40 27.53
CA GLN A 8 6.70 -1.09 28.03
C GLN A 8 6.36 0.41 27.98
N VAL A 9 7.27 1.25 28.45
CA VAL A 9 7.12 2.72 28.41
C VAL A 9 6.89 3.22 26.97
N LEU A 10 7.56 2.60 25.99
CA LEU A 10 7.43 2.97 24.59
C LEU A 10 6.10 2.50 24.01
N GLU A 11 5.65 1.30 24.38
CA GLU A 11 4.34 0.75 23.98
C GLU A 11 3.21 1.65 24.51
N GLU A 12 3.28 2.08 25.78
CA GLU A 12 2.32 3.00 26.40
C GLU A 12 2.32 4.38 25.75
N THR A 13 3.50 4.95 25.46
CA THR A 13 3.60 6.25 24.78
C THR A 13 2.98 6.21 23.38
N ILE A 14 3.25 5.13 22.62
CA ILE A 14 2.68 4.93 21.28
C ILE A 14 1.15 4.79 21.36
N GLN A 15 0.65 4.05 22.34
CA GLN A 15 -0.78 3.88 22.56
C GLN A 15 -1.46 5.21 22.90
N SER A 16 -0.85 6.00 23.79
CA SER A 16 -1.36 7.34 24.15
C SER A 16 -1.45 8.27 22.93
N ILE A 17 -0.43 8.31 22.07
CA ILE A 17 -0.47 9.12 20.82
C ILE A 17 -1.54 8.60 19.86
N PHE A 18 -1.70 7.28 19.78
CA PHE A 18 -2.70 6.67 18.90
C PHE A 18 -4.12 7.05 19.34
N ASP A 19 -4.39 7.00 20.65
CA ASP A 19 -5.69 7.33 21.24
C ASP A 19 -5.96 8.85 21.19
N GLU A 20 -4.94 9.69 21.40
CA GLU A 20 -5.02 11.15 21.28
C GLU A 20 -5.47 11.62 19.88
N HIS A 21 -5.17 10.83 18.84
CA HIS A 21 -5.52 11.13 17.45
C HIS A 21 -6.64 10.21 16.90
N ASP A 22 -7.49 9.68 17.76
CA ASP A 22 -8.66 8.83 17.42
C ASP A 22 -8.31 7.63 16.52
N GLY A 23 -7.09 7.11 16.64
CA GLY A 23 -6.58 6.01 15.82
C GLY A 23 -6.41 6.35 14.33
N ASN A 24 -6.42 7.63 13.96
CA ASN A 24 -6.23 8.10 12.58
C ASN A 24 -4.74 8.23 12.22
N TYR A 25 -3.86 8.08 13.19
CA TYR A 25 -2.42 8.11 13.01
C TYR A 25 -1.86 6.71 12.80
N GLY A 26 -1.32 6.45 11.60
CA GLY A 26 -0.52 5.26 11.33
C GLY A 26 0.91 5.41 11.85
N TYR A 27 1.68 4.31 11.84
CA TYR A 27 3.04 4.24 12.40
C TYR A 27 4.00 5.35 11.91
N ARG A 28 3.82 5.82 10.66
CA ARG A 28 4.65 6.89 10.08
C ARG A 28 4.39 8.25 10.72
N ARG A 29 3.13 8.56 11.06
CA ARG A 29 2.77 9.81 11.76
C ARG A 29 3.18 9.75 13.23
N ILE A 30 2.98 8.61 13.87
CA ILE A 30 3.40 8.40 15.27
C ILE A 30 4.92 8.55 15.42
N GLN A 31 5.72 8.05 14.47
CA GLN A 31 7.18 8.28 14.49
C GLN A 31 7.55 9.78 14.46
N LEU A 32 6.78 10.58 13.71
CA LEU A 32 7.02 12.02 13.62
C LEU A 32 6.71 12.71 14.94
N GLU A 33 5.59 12.35 15.58
CA GLU A 33 5.23 12.86 16.91
C GLU A 33 6.25 12.46 17.97
N LEU A 34 6.71 11.20 17.96
CA LEU A 34 7.77 10.76 18.85
C LEU A 34 9.05 11.58 18.66
N ARG A 35 9.41 11.90 17.41
CA ARG A 35 10.55 12.76 17.11
C ARG A 35 10.34 14.19 17.60
N ASN A 36 9.12 14.73 17.50
CA ASN A 36 8.77 16.05 18.03
C ASN A 36 8.89 16.10 19.56
N ARG A 37 8.55 14.99 20.23
CA ARG A 37 8.72 14.80 21.69
C ARG A 37 10.17 14.47 22.10
N GLY A 38 11.13 14.49 21.17
CA GLY A 38 12.54 14.23 21.43
C GLY A 38 12.93 12.75 21.50
N VAL A 39 11.99 11.82 21.26
CA VAL A 39 12.25 10.37 21.29
C VAL A 39 12.60 9.88 19.89
N ILE A 40 13.88 9.58 19.67
CA ILE A 40 14.36 9.08 18.38
C ILE A 40 14.12 7.57 18.30
N VAL A 41 13.00 7.18 17.71
CA VAL A 41 12.65 5.78 17.44
C VAL A 41 12.62 5.52 15.93
N ASN A 42 13.14 4.36 15.53
CA ASN A 42 12.97 3.88 14.16
C ASN A 42 11.48 3.53 13.91
N HIS A 43 10.91 4.01 12.80
CA HIS A 43 9.54 3.67 12.39
C HIS A 43 9.26 2.18 12.31
N LYS A 44 10.27 1.34 12.02
CA LYS A 44 10.11 -0.12 12.01
C LYS A 44 9.76 -0.69 13.40
N LYS A 45 10.32 -0.11 14.47
CA LYS A 45 9.99 -0.49 15.86
C LYS A 45 8.55 -0.10 16.19
N VAL A 46 8.17 1.15 15.85
CA VAL A 46 6.80 1.65 16.03
C VAL A 46 5.81 0.74 15.29
N GLN A 47 6.08 0.39 14.03
CA GLN A 47 5.24 -0.51 13.26
C GLN A 47 5.09 -1.89 13.91
N ARG A 48 6.17 -2.49 14.42
CA ARG A 48 6.10 -3.78 15.12
C ARG A 48 5.23 -3.71 16.37
N ILE A 49 5.31 -2.62 17.12
CA ILE A 49 4.53 -2.40 18.34
C ILE A 49 3.05 -2.25 18.01
N ILE A 50 2.69 -1.41 17.02
CA ILE A 50 1.31 -1.22 16.58
C ILE A 50 0.69 -2.55 16.08
N ARG A 51 1.46 -3.34 15.32
CA ARG A 51 1.04 -4.68 14.89
C ARG A 51 0.83 -5.64 16.06
N LYS A 52 1.69 -5.59 17.07
CA LYS A 52 1.57 -6.40 18.29
C LYS A 52 0.34 -6.00 19.12
N LEU A 53 -0.03 -4.72 19.12
CA LEU A 53 -1.23 -4.19 19.78
C LEU A 53 -2.52 -4.44 18.98
N GLY A 54 -2.43 -4.97 17.75
CA GLY A 54 -3.59 -5.34 16.94
C GLY A 54 -4.26 -4.19 16.18
N ALA A 55 -3.61 -3.01 16.10
CA ALA A 55 -4.13 -1.90 15.31
C ALA A 55 -3.95 -2.18 13.81
N LYS A 56 -5.05 -2.00 13.07
CA LYS A 56 -5.20 -2.33 11.65
C LYS A 56 -4.31 -1.43 10.77
N ASP A 57 -3.07 -1.85 10.55
CA ASP A 57 -2.15 -1.25 9.56
C ASP A 57 -2.79 -1.16 8.16
N ASP A 58 -3.74 -2.04 7.86
CA ASP A 58 -4.44 -2.12 6.57
C ASP A 58 -5.19 -0.83 6.19
N LYS A 59 -5.63 -0.04 7.18
CA LYS A 59 -6.26 1.27 6.93
C LYS A 59 -5.36 2.24 6.17
N PHE A 60 -4.04 2.09 6.30
CA PHE A 60 -3.06 3.04 5.77
C PHE A 60 -2.39 2.55 4.47
N ILE A 61 -2.78 1.39 3.96
CA ILE A 61 -2.26 0.85 2.69
C ILE A 61 -2.92 1.57 1.51
N ARG A 62 -2.10 2.13 0.60
CA ARG A 62 -2.61 2.72 -0.65
C ARG A 62 -3.02 1.62 -1.63
N LYS A 63 -4.23 1.71 -2.19
CA LYS A 63 -4.64 0.87 -3.33
C LYS A 63 -3.76 1.19 -4.54
N SER A 64 -3.19 0.15 -5.16
CA SER A 64 -2.48 0.29 -6.44
C SER A 64 -3.48 0.65 -7.54
N ARG A 65 -3.11 1.57 -8.43
CA ARG A 65 -3.91 1.90 -9.63
C ARG A 65 -3.49 0.95 -10.75
N GLY A 66 -4.40 0.09 -11.20
CA GLY A 66 -4.15 -0.78 -12.36
C GLY A 66 -4.01 0.05 -13.63
N ILE A 67 -2.97 -0.22 -14.43
CA ILE A 67 -2.76 0.44 -15.72
C ILE A 67 -3.72 -0.18 -16.73
N ALA A 68 -4.73 0.58 -17.16
CA ALA A 68 -5.79 0.11 -18.07
C ALA A 68 -5.27 -0.25 -19.48
N HIS A 69 -4.20 0.40 -19.94
CA HIS A 69 -3.72 0.36 -21.32
C HIS A 69 -2.97 -0.94 -21.74
N ILE A 70 -2.68 -1.86 -20.81
CA ILE A 70 -1.89 -3.07 -21.11
C ILE A 70 -2.73 -4.15 -21.84
N LYS A 71 -4.06 -4.10 -21.77
CA LYS A 71 -4.95 -5.11 -22.39
C LYS A 71 -4.92 -5.11 -23.93
N GLU A 72 -4.52 -4.02 -24.56
CA GLU A 72 -4.56 -3.86 -26.02
C GLU A 72 -3.32 -4.43 -26.73
N ARG A 73 -2.21 -4.56 -26.01
CA ARG A 73 -0.90 -4.93 -26.59
C ARG A 73 -0.59 -6.42 -26.45
N SER A 74 -1.41 -7.16 -25.71
CA SER A 74 -1.29 -8.60 -25.47
C SER A 74 -2.20 -9.44 -26.37
N GLN A 75 -2.22 -9.15 -27.68
CA GLN A 75 -2.79 -10.06 -28.70
C GLN A 75 -1.71 -10.48 -29.73
N PRO A 76 -0.73 -11.35 -29.39
CA PRO A 76 0.36 -11.70 -30.30
C PRO A 76 0.05 -12.87 -31.26
N TRP A 77 -1.19 -13.37 -31.34
CA TRP A 77 -1.49 -14.61 -32.09
C TRP A 77 -2.61 -14.50 -33.13
N GLN A 78 -3.14 -13.31 -33.41
CA GLN A 78 -4.11 -13.10 -34.50
C GLN A 78 -3.38 -12.83 -35.83
N ARG A 79 -2.52 -13.76 -36.25
CA ARG A 79 -1.76 -13.62 -37.50
C ARG A 79 -1.57 -14.94 -38.24
N THR A 80 -2.66 -15.64 -38.45
CA THR A 80 -2.89 -16.78 -39.37
C THR A 80 -4.42 -17.02 -39.24
N GLU A 81 -5.31 -16.99 -40.23
CA GLU A 81 -5.31 -17.46 -41.62
C GLU A 81 -6.51 -16.83 -42.38
N PHE A 82 -6.69 -17.22 -43.65
CA PHE A 82 -7.85 -17.01 -44.55
C PHE A 82 -7.82 -15.82 -45.54
N THR A 83 -6.82 -15.82 -46.43
CA THR A 83 -7.03 -15.31 -47.80
C THR A 83 -7.50 -16.44 -48.72
N VAL A 84 -8.77 -16.83 -48.59
CA VAL A 84 -9.52 -17.39 -49.72
C VAL A 84 -10.95 -16.89 -49.62
N VAL A 85 -11.36 -16.10 -50.62
CA VAL A 85 -12.73 -15.64 -50.90
C VAL A 85 -13.35 -14.64 -49.91
N SER A 86 -13.19 -13.34 -50.19
CA SER A 86 -14.35 -12.46 -50.45
C SER A 86 -13.89 -11.09 -50.96
N ILE A 87 -14.18 -10.84 -52.23
CA ILE A 87 -14.12 -9.52 -52.86
C ILE A 87 -15.25 -8.68 -52.24
N ARG A 88 -14.92 -7.69 -51.42
CA ARG A 88 -15.77 -6.51 -51.19
C ARG A 88 -14.92 -5.23 -51.20
N ARG A 89 -14.81 -4.68 -52.42
CA ARG A 89 -14.94 -3.28 -52.78
C ARG A 89 -14.57 -2.25 -51.68
N PHE A 90 -13.33 -1.79 -51.66
CA PHE A 90 -12.98 -0.49 -51.11
C PHE A 90 -12.70 0.49 -52.27
N PRO A 91 -13.43 1.62 -52.38
CA PRO A 91 -13.12 2.64 -53.37
C PRO A 91 -11.86 3.40 -52.95
N ILE A 92 -10.85 3.42 -53.82
CA ILE A 92 -9.66 4.25 -53.66
C ILE A 92 -10.08 5.70 -53.93
N LYS A 93 -9.86 6.58 -52.95
CA LYS A 93 -9.88 8.04 -53.19
C LYS A 93 -8.47 8.46 -53.63
N ASN A 94 -8.42 8.99 -54.85
CA ASN A 94 -7.30 9.57 -55.61
C ASN A 94 -6.11 8.65 -55.92
#